data_AF-A0A5E5QLB4-F1
#
_entry.id   AF-A0A5E5QLB4-F1
#
_cell.length_a   1.000
_cell.length_b   1.000
_cell.length_c   1.000
_cell.angle_alpha   90.00
_cell.angle_beta   90.00
_cell.angle_gamma   90.00
#
_symmetry.space_group_name_H-M   'P 1'
#
loop_
_entity.id
_entity.type
_entity.pdbx_description
1 polymer ?
#
loop_
_entity_poly.entity_id
_entity_poly.type
_entity_poly.pdbx_seq_one_letter_code
_entity_poly.pdbx_strand_id
1 'polypeptide(L)'
;YKLLNNPELAPSDALKNKFQKLKQKIDIDDDLSFDCLVTEKKAEGFRFIERKHVNGNNEVNWGEQERTHYNVRRGNATKKEEFKDAVAKIIKDLDIPERLKDQVLGPGYVTTFWRILDNSPAWKEYGFNLKDNGELEITDSNFKDKLKVIILHVLKKQDFSGNKIDSRSLNTNKEKEEYLKSIQSDDVKKADKEIQESTTHNLFGEKSTDISPVREKTKINPKSTSRNYLIPKTCRFTINERKINNIYHELRDNLLINDTNNSVPNAVGVLFRVFLEISIDYFWEKRKGETFADNTKLAGKITKVSQYMEQENLATDKQLKNIRTVATDKHNLLSIQNFHGYVHCYKTQPTSNDLKLKWDNLEEFFEILWNSLKSKK
;
A
#
# COMPACT_ATOMS: atom_id res chain seq x y z
N TYR A 1 -26.75 24.82 -7.97
CA TYR A 1 -26.41 25.63 -9.15
C TYR A 1 -26.10 27.09 -8.79
N LYS A 2 -26.88 27.77 -7.93
CA LYS A 2 -26.64 29.20 -7.59
C LYS A 2 -25.22 29.57 -7.18
N LEU A 3 -24.57 28.78 -6.31
CA LEU A 3 -23.16 29.02 -5.92
C LEU A 3 -22.15 28.64 -7.01
N LEU A 4 -22.53 27.74 -7.93
CA LEU A 4 -21.70 27.34 -9.07
C LEU A 4 -21.74 28.41 -10.18
N ASN A 5 -22.91 29.02 -10.41
CA ASN A 5 -23.04 30.15 -11.32
C ASN A 5 -22.54 31.46 -10.68
N ASN A 6 -22.91 31.77 -9.44
CA ASN A 6 -22.44 32.95 -8.73
C ASN A 6 -21.74 32.60 -7.40
N PRO A 7 -20.42 32.36 -7.44
CA PRO A 7 -19.61 32.09 -6.26
C PRO A 7 -19.61 33.19 -5.19
N GLU A 8 -19.99 34.43 -5.55
CA GLU A 8 -20.06 35.56 -4.61
C GLU A 8 -21.16 35.39 -3.55
N LEU A 9 -22.14 34.51 -3.79
CA LEU A 9 -23.20 34.19 -2.84
C LEU A 9 -22.73 33.26 -1.71
N ALA A 10 -21.47 32.83 -1.72
CA ALA A 10 -20.93 31.93 -0.70
C ALA A 10 -20.74 32.67 0.65
N PRO A 11 -21.08 32.03 1.79
CA PRO A 11 -21.02 32.67 3.10
C PRO A 11 -19.60 32.84 3.66
N SER A 12 -18.57 32.32 2.97
CA SER A 12 -17.17 32.45 3.38
C SER A 12 -16.23 32.52 2.18
N ASP A 13 -15.09 33.20 2.36
CA ASP A 13 -14.07 33.36 1.32
C ASP A 13 -13.46 32.01 0.88
N ALA A 14 -13.34 31.05 1.80
CA ALA A 14 -12.88 29.70 1.50
C ALA A 14 -13.84 28.98 0.53
N LEU A 15 -15.16 29.08 0.79
CA LEU A 15 -16.17 28.48 -0.08
C LEU A 15 -16.25 29.23 -1.42
N LYS A 16 -16.17 30.56 -1.40
CA LYS A 16 -16.13 31.40 -2.61
C LYS A 16 -14.99 30.97 -3.55
N ASN A 17 -13.76 30.84 -3.03
CA ASN A 17 -12.60 30.41 -3.81
C ASN A 17 -12.77 28.99 -4.37
N LYS A 18 -13.36 28.07 -3.59
CA LYS A 18 -13.68 26.71 -4.04
C LYS A 18 -14.67 26.74 -5.21
N PHE A 19 -15.75 27.50 -5.09
CA PHE A 19 -16.79 27.59 -6.11
C PHE A 19 -16.30 28.32 -7.38
N GLN A 20 -15.43 29.33 -7.26
CA GLN A 20 -14.79 29.97 -8.42
C GLN A 20 -13.94 28.98 -9.23
N LYS A 21 -13.13 28.14 -8.56
CA LYS A 21 -12.35 27.08 -9.23
C LYS A 21 -13.25 26.02 -9.89
N LEU A 22 -14.39 25.70 -9.28
CA LEU A 22 -15.35 24.77 -9.87
C LEU A 22 -16.04 25.38 -11.09
N LYS A 23 -16.42 26.67 -11.03
CA LYS A 23 -17.01 27.41 -12.16
C LYS A 23 -16.12 27.40 -13.40
N GLN A 24 -14.80 27.47 -13.24
CA GLN A 24 -13.85 27.37 -14.36
C GLN A 24 -13.83 26.00 -15.07
N LYS A 25 -14.37 24.95 -14.43
CA LYS A 25 -14.32 23.56 -14.92
C LYS A 25 -15.67 23.04 -15.39
N ILE A 26 -16.74 23.80 -15.22
CA ILE A 26 -18.11 23.38 -15.49
C ILE A 26 -18.79 24.44 -16.34
N ASP A 27 -19.62 23.99 -17.27
CA ASP A 27 -20.40 24.86 -18.14
C ASP A 27 -21.79 25.03 -17.52
N ILE A 28 -21.86 25.82 -16.45
CA ILE A 28 -23.11 26.14 -15.74
C ILE A 28 -23.20 27.65 -15.63
N ASP A 29 -24.12 28.22 -16.41
CA ASP A 29 -24.50 29.63 -16.38
C ASP A 29 -26.00 29.77 -16.06
N ASP A 30 -26.53 31.00 -16.18
CA ASP A 30 -27.96 31.28 -15.95
C ASP A 30 -28.86 30.78 -17.09
N ASP A 31 -28.28 30.47 -18.25
CA ASP A 31 -29.01 30.00 -19.44
C ASP A 31 -29.13 28.46 -19.47
N LEU A 32 -28.56 27.77 -18.47
CA LEU A 32 -28.63 26.33 -18.34
C LEU A 32 -30.07 25.84 -18.18
N SER A 33 -30.61 25.26 -19.25
CA SER A 33 -31.93 24.64 -19.27
C SER A 33 -31.91 23.25 -18.64
N PHE A 34 -32.89 22.97 -17.78
CA PHE A 34 -33.10 21.64 -17.20
C PHE A 34 -34.53 21.18 -17.44
N ASP A 35 -34.67 19.91 -17.81
CA ASP A 35 -35.96 19.24 -17.78
C ASP A 35 -36.38 19.06 -16.32
N CYS A 36 -37.50 19.67 -15.95
CA CYS A 36 -38.03 19.61 -14.59
C CYS A 36 -39.51 19.27 -14.57
N LEU A 37 -39.94 18.60 -13.50
CA LEU A 37 -41.35 18.37 -13.22
C LEU A 37 -41.84 19.50 -12.32
N VAL A 38 -42.81 20.27 -12.81
CA VAL A 38 -43.47 21.33 -12.07
C VAL A 38 -44.79 20.80 -11.54
N THR A 39 -45.05 21.00 -10.26
CA THR A 39 -46.33 20.65 -9.62
C THR A 39 -46.67 21.68 -8.56
N GLU A 40 -47.96 21.98 -8.44
CA GLU A 40 -48.50 22.88 -7.42
C GLU A 40 -48.69 22.15 -6.08
N LYS A 41 -48.77 20.81 -6.11
CA LYS A 41 -49.02 19.98 -4.93
C LYS A 41 -47.74 19.32 -4.48
N LYS A 42 -47.26 19.72 -3.29
CA LYS A 42 -46.06 19.14 -2.65
C LYS A 42 -46.09 17.61 -2.58
N ALA A 43 -47.28 17.03 -2.33
CA ALA A 43 -47.48 15.58 -2.28
C ALA A 43 -47.17 14.87 -3.60
N GLU A 44 -47.54 15.46 -4.74
CA GLU A 44 -47.24 14.90 -6.07
C GLU A 44 -45.73 14.97 -6.34
N GLY A 45 -45.07 16.06 -5.94
CA GLY A 45 -43.63 16.21 -6.03
C GLY A 45 -42.88 15.12 -5.25
N PHE A 46 -43.34 14.84 -4.02
CA PHE A 46 -42.77 13.76 -3.20
C PHE A 46 -42.88 12.38 -3.85
N ARG A 47 -44.00 12.09 -4.53
CA ARG A 47 -44.17 10.83 -5.27
C ARG A 47 -43.06 10.62 -6.30
N PHE A 48 -42.65 11.67 -7.02
CA PHE A 48 -41.58 11.58 -7.99
C PHE A 48 -40.20 11.40 -7.32
N ILE A 49 -39.95 12.10 -6.21
CA ILE A 49 -38.71 11.95 -5.42
C ILE A 49 -38.58 10.52 -4.88
N GLU A 50 -39.64 9.95 -4.31
CA GLU A 50 -39.67 8.58 -3.79
C GLU A 50 -39.44 7.56 -4.90
N ARG A 51 -40.08 7.74 -6.07
CA ARG A 51 -39.86 6.88 -7.23
C ARG A 51 -38.40 6.88 -7.71
N LYS A 52 -37.73 8.03 -7.68
CA LYS A 52 -36.34 8.18 -8.13
C LYS A 52 -35.33 7.64 -7.12
N HIS A 53 -35.47 7.99 -5.85
CA HIS A 53 -34.41 7.78 -4.86
C HIS A 53 -34.65 6.65 -3.86
N VAL A 54 -35.91 6.24 -3.68
CA VAL A 54 -36.29 5.21 -2.70
C VAL A 54 -36.61 3.87 -3.38
N ASN A 55 -37.38 3.91 -4.47
CA ASN A 55 -37.96 2.72 -5.11
C ASN A 55 -37.15 2.14 -6.28
N GLY A 56 -35.93 2.66 -6.55
CA GLY A 56 -35.00 2.05 -7.51
C GLY A 56 -35.47 1.99 -8.97
N ASN A 57 -36.20 3.00 -9.45
CA ASN A 57 -36.60 3.09 -10.87
C ASN A 57 -35.43 3.50 -11.78
N ASN A 58 -34.41 2.63 -11.93
CA ASN A 58 -33.27 2.82 -12.85
C ASN A 58 -32.48 4.14 -12.67
N GLU A 59 -32.52 4.75 -11.47
CA GLU A 59 -31.78 5.96 -11.11
C GLU A 59 -30.94 5.74 -9.84
N VAL A 60 -30.07 6.71 -9.50
CA VAL A 60 -29.20 6.64 -8.31
C VAL A 60 -30.05 6.72 -7.03
N ASN A 61 -30.11 5.60 -6.32
CA ASN A 61 -30.77 5.50 -5.02
C ASN A 61 -30.06 6.36 -3.97
N TRP A 62 -30.85 6.92 -3.06
CA TRP A 62 -30.31 7.48 -1.82
C TRP A 62 -29.69 6.40 -0.95
N GLY A 63 -28.61 6.77 -0.25
CA GLY A 63 -28.03 5.98 0.81
C GLY A 63 -28.94 5.92 2.04
N GLU A 64 -28.52 5.14 3.03
CA GLU A 64 -29.29 4.94 4.27
C GLU A 64 -29.55 6.26 5.00
N GLN A 65 -28.55 7.13 5.09
CA GLN A 65 -28.64 8.43 5.77
C GLN A 65 -29.64 9.38 5.10
N GLU A 66 -29.58 9.51 3.77
CA GLU A 66 -30.47 10.40 3.04
C GLU A 66 -31.93 9.93 3.12
N ARG A 67 -32.16 8.62 3.10
CA ARG A 67 -33.48 8.01 3.32
C ARG A 67 -34.00 8.30 4.73
N THR A 68 -33.17 8.08 5.75
CA THR A 68 -33.52 8.38 7.14
C THR A 68 -33.89 9.86 7.33
N HIS A 69 -33.05 10.80 6.87
CA HIS A 69 -33.36 12.23 6.94
C HIS A 69 -34.64 12.60 6.19
N TYR A 70 -34.91 11.96 5.05
CA TYR A 70 -36.14 12.16 4.30
C TYR A 70 -37.37 11.72 5.11
N ASN A 71 -37.34 10.52 5.71
CA ASN A 71 -38.45 9.99 6.49
C ASN A 71 -38.72 10.82 7.75
N VAL A 72 -37.67 11.26 8.47
CA VAL A 72 -37.79 12.12 9.65
C VAL A 72 -38.47 13.45 9.30
N ARG A 73 -38.02 14.12 8.23
CA ARG A 73 -38.65 15.38 7.77
C ARG A 73 -40.12 15.22 7.35
N ARG A 74 -40.54 14.00 7.04
CA ARG A 74 -41.91 13.67 6.59
C ARG A 74 -42.80 13.23 7.75
N GLY A 75 -42.26 13.05 8.96
CA GLY A 75 -42.98 12.48 10.09
C GLY A 75 -43.32 10.99 9.90
N ASN A 76 -42.63 10.32 8.96
CA ASN A 76 -42.86 8.91 8.62
C ASN A 76 -41.72 8.00 9.13
N ALA A 77 -40.80 8.55 9.92
CA ALA A 77 -39.67 7.80 10.44
C ALA A 77 -40.14 6.79 11.49
N THR A 78 -39.53 5.60 11.44
CA THR A 78 -39.58 4.66 12.54
C THR A 78 -38.73 5.16 13.71
N LYS A 79 -39.00 4.72 14.95
CA LYS A 79 -38.15 5.03 16.12
C LYS A 79 -36.67 4.73 15.89
N LYS A 80 -36.36 3.72 15.06
CA LYS A 80 -34.97 3.39 14.68
C LYS A 80 -34.33 4.45 13.79
N GLU A 81 -35.09 5.00 12.85
CA GLU A 81 -34.62 6.06 11.96
C GLU A 81 -34.44 7.38 12.72
N GLU A 82 -35.34 7.69 13.63
CA GLU A 82 -35.20 8.85 14.54
C GLU A 82 -33.95 8.72 15.42
N PHE A 83 -33.70 7.54 15.99
CA PHE A 83 -32.47 7.25 16.74
C PHE A 83 -31.22 7.46 15.88
N LYS A 84 -31.21 6.95 14.64
CA LYS A 84 -30.07 7.12 13.71
C LYS A 84 -29.82 8.59 13.35
N ASP A 85 -30.88 9.36 13.09
CA ASP A 85 -30.80 10.81 12.83
C ASP A 85 -30.24 11.57 14.03
N ALA A 86 -30.72 11.26 15.25
CA ALA A 86 -30.23 11.88 16.48
C ALA A 86 -28.74 11.58 16.72
N VAL A 87 -28.31 10.32 16.58
CA VAL A 87 -26.89 9.94 16.71
C VAL A 87 -26.04 10.57 15.60
N ALA A 88 -26.54 10.66 14.36
CA ALA A 88 -25.82 11.32 13.27
C ALA A 88 -25.58 12.81 13.53
N LYS A 89 -26.53 13.51 14.18
CA LYS A 89 -26.35 14.89 14.66
C LYS A 89 -25.26 14.97 15.73
N ILE A 90 -25.26 14.05 16.69
CA ILE A 90 -24.20 13.97 17.72
C ILE A 90 -22.82 13.78 17.08
N ILE A 91 -22.70 12.93 16.05
CA ILE A 91 -21.44 12.70 15.32
C ILE A 91 -20.95 14.00 14.66
N LYS A 92 -21.85 14.79 14.07
CA LYS A 92 -21.52 16.08 13.46
C LYS A 92 -20.95 17.06 14.47
N ASP A 93 -21.45 17.03 15.70
CA ASP A 93 -21.01 17.89 16.81
C ASP A 93 -19.75 17.37 17.52
N LEU A 94 -19.22 16.19 17.17
CA LEU A 94 -17.96 15.70 17.73
C LEU A 94 -16.77 16.51 17.25
N ASP A 95 -15.84 16.78 18.16
CA ASP A 95 -14.53 17.36 17.85
C ASP A 95 -13.58 16.29 17.28
N ILE A 96 -13.88 15.86 16.05
CA ILE A 96 -13.05 14.98 15.24
C ILE A 96 -13.02 15.49 13.80
N PRO A 97 -12.00 15.13 12.99
CA PRO A 97 -11.91 15.54 11.59
C PRO A 97 -13.14 15.12 10.77
N GLU A 98 -13.65 16.05 9.96
CA GLU A 98 -14.93 15.90 9.22
C GLU A 98 -14.95 14.65 8.33
N ARG A 99 -13.79 14.32 7.75
CA ARG A 99 -13.62 13.11 6.94
C ARG A 99 -13.91 11.81 7.69
N LEU A 100 -13.61 11.72 8.99
CA LEU A 100 -13.90 10.53 9.78
C LEU A 100 -15.41 10.37 10.02
N LYS A 101 -16.10 11.49 10.24
CA LYS A 101 -17.56 11.54 10.36
C LYS A 101 -18.24 11.07 9.08
N ASP A 102 -17.77 11.55 7.94
CA ASP A 102 -18.27 11.13 6.62
C ASP A 102 -17.98 9.65 6.34
N GLN A 103 -16.76 9.18 6.66
CA GLN A 103 -16.35 7.80 6.38
C GLN A 103 -17.14 6.78 7.19
N VAL A 104 -17.37 7.03 8.49
CA VAL A 104 -18.08 6.06 9.36
C VAL A 104 -19.56 5.93 8.98
N LEU A 105 -20.16 7.03 8.53
CA LEU A 105 -21.53 7.06 8.00
C LEU A 105 -21.61 6.65 6.52
N GLY A 106 -20.46 6.39 5.90
CA GLY A 106 -20.32 6.04 4.49
C GLY A 106 -20.40 4.53 4.20
N PRO A 107 -20.38 4.17 2.89
CA PRO A 107 -20.50 2.80 2.45
C PRO A 107 -19.33 1.93 2.95
N GLY A 108 -19.67 0.72 3.41
CA GLY A 108 -18.70 -0.26 3.93
C GLY A 108 -18.45 -0.19 5.44
N TYR A 109 -18.88 0.88 6.11
CA TYR A 109 -18.71 1.09 7.56
C TYR A 109 -20.04 1.28 8.27
N VAL A 110 -20.97 2.02 7.67
CA VAL A 110 -22.27 2.41 8.25
C VAL A 110 -23.08 1.24 8.80
N THR A 111 -23.02 0.08 8.14
CA THR A 111 -23.76 -1.13 8.57
C THR A 111 -23.18 -1.74 9.84
N THR A 112 -21.86 -1.81 9.97
CA THR A 112 -21.18 -2.28 11.19
C THR A 112 -21.36 -1.28 12.32
N PHE A 113 -21.26 0.02 12.01
CA PHE A 113 -21.49 1.09 12.98
C PHE A 113 -22.89 1.01 13.60
N TRP A 114 -23.95 0.93 12.78
CA TRP A 114 -25.30 0.78 13.31
C TRP A 114 -25.53 -0.57 13.97
N ARG A 115 -24.85 -1.64 13.56
CA ARG A 115 -24.92 -2.94 14.24
C ARG A 115 -24.46 -2.87 15.70
N ILE A 116 -23.52 -1.96 16.01
CA ILE A 116 -22.98 -1.70 17.36
C ILE A 116 -23.91 -0.82 18.20
N LEU A 117 -24.60 0.15 17.61
CA LEU A 117 -25.42 1.12 18.37
C LEU A 117 -26.93 0.81 18.37
N ASP A 118 -27.49 0.28 17.28
CA ASP A 118 -28.92 -0.07 17.14
C ASP A 118 -29.19 -1.49 17.68
N ASN A 119 -28.91 -1.70 18.98
CA ASN A 119 -29.21 -2.96 19.67
C ASN A 119 -29.49 -2.76 21.17
N SER A 120 -30.14 -3.74 21.79
CA SER A 120 -30.51 -3.68 23.22
C SER A 120 -29.31 -3.52 24.17
N PRO A 121 -28.17 -4.23 24.01
CA PRO A 121 -26.97 -3.99 24.81
C PRO A 121 -26.52 -2.52 24.82
N ALA A 122 -26.39 -1.87 23.66
CA ALA A 122 -25.98 -0.47 23.57
C ALA A 122 -26.98 0.48 24.25
N TRP A 123 -28.28 0.24 24.08
CA TRP A 123 -29.32 1.04 24.74
C TRP A 123 -29.27 0.94 26.25
N LYS A 124 -28.94 -0.24 26.80
CA LYS A 124 -28.77 -0.45 28.25
C LYS A 124 -27.48 0.17 28.77
N GLU A 125 -26.37 -0.03 28.07
CA GLU A 125 -25.04 0.46 28.48
C GLU A 125 -24.97 1.99 28.50
N TYR A 126 -25.50 2.66 27.47
CA TYR A 126 -25.42 4.11 27.34
C TYR A 126 -26.67 4.84 27.85
N GLY A 127 -27.73 4.09 28.22
CA GLY A 127 -28.98 4.65 28.72
C GLY A 127 -29.71 5.49 27.67
N PHE A 128 -29.86 4.96 26.45
CA PHE A 128 -30.58 5.65 25.39
C PHE A 128 -32.08 5.67 25.64
N ASN A 129 -32.68 6.85 25.59
CA ASN A 129 -34.12 7.04 25.66
C ASN A 129 -34.57 8.02 24.56
N LEU A 130 -35.43 7.56 23.65
CA LEU A 130 -35.93 8.39 22.56
C LEU A 130 -37.31 8.95 22.93
N LYS A 131 -37.40 10.29 23.03
CA LYS A 131 -38.64 11.01 23.30
C LYS A 131 -39.56 11.02 22.07
N ASP A 132 -40.85 11.28 22.30
CA ASP A 132 -41.86 11.38 21.23
C ASP A 132 -41.62 12.55 20.27
N ASN A 133 -40.79 13.54 20.65
CA ASN A 133 -40.37 14.64 19.78
C ASN A 133 -39.12 14.30 18.92
N GLY A 134 -38.60 13.06 19.02
CA GLY A 134 -37.40 12.61 18.30
C GLY A 134 -36.08 12.99 18.96
N GLU A 135 -36.09 13.62 20.15
CA GLU A 135 -34.86 13.89 20.90
C GLU A 135 -34.35 12.63 21.60
N LEU A 136 -33.05 12.39 21.47
CA LEU A 136 -32.36 11.30 22.14
C LEU A 136 -31.76 11.78 23.47
N GLU A 137 -32.30 11.28 24.57
CA GLU A 137 -31.69 11.37 25.89
C GLU A 137 -30.67 10.25 26.07
N ILE A 138 -29.56 10.59 26.72
CA ILE A 138 -28.44 9.68 26.97
C ILE A 138 -28.02 9.87 28.43
N THR A 139 -28.14 8.80 29.23
CA THR A 139 -27.78 8.85 30.65
C THR A 139 -26.26 8.85 30.85
N ASP A 140 -25.50 8.21 29.96
CA ASP A 140 -24.03 8.19 30.02
C ASP A 140 -23.43 9.52 29.52
N SER A 141 -22.92 10.33 30.45
CA SER A 141 -22.25 11.60 30.15
C SER A 141 -20.98 11.44 29.30
N ASN A 142 -20.35 10.26 29.32
CA ASN A 142 -19.13 9.97 28.57
C ASN A 142 -19.40 9.37 27.19
N PHE A 143 -20.67 9.31 26.76
CA PHE A 143 -21.04 8.69 25.49
C PHE A 143 -20.30 9.31 24.30
N LYS A 144 -20.14 10.64 24.26
CA LYS A 144 -19.43 11.32 23.16
C LYS A 144 -17.98 10.84 23.01
N ASP A 145 -17.30 10.62 24.12
CA ASP A 145 -15.91 10.14 24.12
C ASP A 145 -15.83 8.66 23.72
N LYS A 146 -16.72 7.82 24.25
CA LYS A 146 -16.82 6.41 23.82
C LYS A 146 -17.19 6.29 22.35
N LEU A 147 -18.02 7.20 21.84
CA LEU A 147 -18.41 7.24 20.44
C LEU A 147 -17.22 7.52 19.52
N LYS A 148 -16.27 8.40 19.92
CA LYS A 148 -15.01 8.60 19.18
C LYS A 148 -14.22 7.29 19.04
N VAL A 149 -14.11 6.53 20.13
CA VAL A 149 -13.42 5.23 20.14
C VAL A 149 -14.11 4.24 19.20
N ILE A 150 -15.44 4.15 19.26
CA ILE A 150 -16.23 3.28 18.36
C ILE A 150 -16.01 3.64 16.89
N ILE A 151 -16.01 4.94 16.56
CA ILE A 151 -15.78 5.42 15.19
C ILE A 151 -14.41 4.93 14.70
N LEU A 152 -13.34 5.10 15.49
CA LEU A 152 -12.01 4.63 15.11
C LEU A 152 -11.94 3.11 14.94
N HIS A 153 -12.49 2.35 15.88
CA HIS A 153 -12.50 0.90 15.81
C HIS A 153 -13.22 0.39 14.55
N VAL A 154 -14.34 1.00 14.20
CA VAL A 154 -15.10 0.66 12.98
C VAL A 154 -14.30 1.01 11.71
N LEU A 155 -13.67 2.19 11.66
CA LEU A 155 -12.89 2.63 10.50
C LEU A 155 -11.66 1.74 10.28
N LYS A 156 -10.98 1.35 11.36
CA LYS A 156 -9.84 0.43 11.32
C LYS A 156 -10.22 -1.05 11.17
N LYS A 157 -11.48 -1.40 11.43
CA LYS A 157 -11.98 -2.78 11.53
C LYS A 157 -11.28 -3.61 12.59
N GLN A 158 -10.75 -2.96 13.62
CA GLN A 158 -10.10 -3.61 14.76
C GLN A 158 -10.11 -2.70 16.00
N ASP A 159 -10.08 -3.30 17.19
CA ASP A 159 -9.87 -2.57 18.44
C ASP A 159 -8.38 -2.31 18.73
N PHE A 160 -8.08 -1.59 19.81
CA PHE A 160 -6.70 -1.35 20.25
C PHE A 160 -5.94 -2.60 20.69
N SER A 161 -6.63 -3.72 20.93
CA SER A 161 -6.03 -5.02 21.27
C SER A 161 -5.78 -5.90 20.04
N GLY A 162 -6.17 -5.45 18.85
CA GLY A 162 -6.02 -6.19 17.59
C GLY A 162 -7.18 -7.15 17.29
N ASN A 163 -8.25 -7.15 18.08
CA ASN A 163 -9.44 -7.94 17.78
C ASN A 163 -10.20 -7.31 16.62
N LYS A 164 -10.71 -8.14 15.71
CA LYS A 164 -11.45 -7.65 14.53
C LYS A 164 -12.79 -7.05 14.93
N ILE A 165 -13.11 -5.90 14.34
CA ILE A 165 -14.38 -5.19 14.49
C ILE A 165 -15.04 -5.12 13.12
N ASP A 166 -15.85 -6.13 12.80
CA ASP A 166 -16.59 -6.21 11.56
C ASP A 166 -17.97 -6.85 11.77
N SER A 167 -18.75 -6.96 10.69
CA SER A 167 -20.11 -7.52 10.75
C SER A 167 -20.15 -8.98 11.19
N ARG A 168 -19.03 -9.73 11.09
CA ARG A 168 -18.94 -11.14 11.49
C ARG A 168 -18.51 -11.29 12.94
N SER A 169 -17.61 -10.44 13.44
CA SER A 169 -17.16 -10.48 14.84
C SER A 169 -18.19 -9.93 15.82
N LEU A 170 -19.08 -9.04 15.38
CA LEU A 170 -20.12 -8.44 16.23
C LEU A 170 -21.53 -8.87 15.77
N ASN A 171 -21.76 -10.18 15.67
CA ASN A 171 -23.01 -10.70 15.13
C ASN A 171 -24.09 -10.91 16.22
N THR A 172 -23.69 -11.38 17.40
CA THR A 172 -24.59 -11.69 18.52
C THR A 172 -24.68 -10.54 19.53
N ASN A 173 -25.75 -10.50 20.33
CA ASN A 173 -25.88 -9.49 21.39
C ASN A 173 -24.82 -9.65 22.48
N LYS A 174 -24.35 -10.88 22.74
CA LYS A 174 -23.30 -11.15 23.73
C LYS A 174 -21.96 -10.54 23.31
N GLU A 175 -21.54 -10.78 22.07
CA GLU A 175 -20.31 -10.20 21.51
C GLU A 175 -20.34 -8.67 21.51
N LYS A 176 -21.51 -8.07 21.23
CA LYS A 176 -21.69 -6.62 21.30
C LYS A 176 -21.58 -6.10 22.72
N GLU A 177 -22.20 -6.79 23.69
CA GLU A 177 -22.13 -6.41 25.10
C GLU A 177 -20.69 -6.47 25.63
N GLU A 178 -19.96 -7.54 25.29
CA GLU A 178 -18.54 -7.70 25.64
C GLU A 178 -17.68 -6.58 25.02
N TYR A 179 -17.91 -6.24 23.75
CA TYR A 179 -17.21 -5.14 23.07
C TYR A 179 -17.52 -3.77 23.69
N LEU A 180 -18.79 -3.47 23.97
CA LEU A 180 -19.17 -2.17 24.53
C LEU A 180 -18.59 -1.97 25.94
N LYS A 181 -18.53 -3.04 26.74
CA LYS A 181 -17.91 -3.05 28.07
C LYS A 181 -16.38 -3.02 28.04
N SER A 182 -15.75 -3.44 26.94
CA SER A 182 -14.29 -3.42 26.83
C SER A 182 -13.73 -2.02 26.65
N ILE A 183 -14.52 -1.06 26.15
CA ILE A 183 -14.11 0.34 25.94
C ILE A 183 -13.83 1.01 27.29
N GLN A 184 -12.55 1.24 27.59
CA GLN A 184 -12.12 1.92 28.82
C GLN A 184 -11.92 3.43 28.60
N SER A 185 -11.85 4.19 29.69
CA SER A 185 -11.54 5.62 29.64
C SER A 185 -10.15 5.92 29.04
N ASP A 186 -9.18 5.03 29.21
CA ASP A 186 -7.85 5.18 28.61
C ASP A 186 -7.85 5.00 27.08
N ASP A 187 -8.84 4.32 26.52
CA ASP A 187 -8.97 4.18 25.06
C ASP A 187 -9.38 5.50 24.39
N VAL A 188 -10.03 6.40 25.13
CA VAL A 188 -10.33 7.77 24.67
C VAL A 188 -9.03 8.53 24.40
N LYS A 189 -8.06 8.45 25.32
CA LYS A 189 -6.74 9.11 25.14
C LYS A 189 -5.98 8.54 23.94
N LYS A 190 -6.05 7.21 23.75
CA LYS A 190 -5.44 6.54 22.58
C LYS A 190 -6.11 7.02 21.29
N ALA A 191 -7.44 7.10 21.29
CA ALA A 191 -8.22 7.60 20.17
C ALA A 191 -7.84 9.03 19.80
N ASP A 192 -7.80 9.95 20.77
CA ASP A 192 -7.43 11.34 20.52
C ASP A 192 -5.98 11.46 19.99
N LYS A 193 -5.04 10.72 20.58
CA LYS A 193 -3.64 10.68 20.13
C LYS A 193 -3.53 10.19 18.69
N GLU A 194 -4.25 9.12 18.35
CA GLU A 194 -4.20 8.53 17.01
C GLU A 194 -4.87 9.41 15.95
N ILE A 195 -5.96 10.08 16.30
CA ILE A 195 -6.60 11.10 15.46
C ILE A 195 -5.61 12.24 15.21
N GLN A 196 -4.86 12.67 16.22
CA GLN A 196 -3.85 13.72 16.07
C GLN A 196 -2.68 13.27 15.16
N GLU A 197 -2.14 12.06 15.36
CA GLU A 197 -1.05 11.51 14.56
C GLU A 197 -1.43 11.26 13.10
N SER A 198 -2.69 10.86 12.85
CA SER A 198 -3.21 10.61 11.51
C SER A 198 -3.72 11.87 10.79
N THR A 199 -3.80 13.01 11.49
CA THR A 199 -4.16 14.30 10.90
C THR A 199 -2.90 14.98 10.38
N THR A 200 -2.77 15.05 9.06
CA THR A 200 -1.73 15.86 8.40
C THR A 200 -2.32 17.18 7.92
N HIS A 201 -1.51 18.23 8.00
CA HIS A 201 -1.82 19.52 7.42
C HIS A 201 -1.12 19.66 6.08
N ASN A 202 -1.89 19.91 5.03
CA ASN A 202 -1.31 20.29 3.74
C ASN A 202 -0.71 21.70 3.86
N LEU A 203 0.19 22.08 2.93
CA LEU A 203 0.79 23.42 2.84
C LEU A 203 -0.23 24.58 2.80
N PHE A 204 -1.51 24.28 2.54
CA PHE A 204 -2.62 25.23 2.48
C PHE A 204 -3.56 25.18 3.69
N GLY A 205 -3.19 24.50 4.78
CA GLY A 205 -3.98 24.41 6.02
C GLY A 205 -5.17 23.43 5.97
N GLU A 206 -5.39 22.75 4.85
CA GLU A 206 -6.40 21.70 4.73
C GLU A 206 -6.00 20.49 5.60
N LYS A 207 -6.89 20.09 6.52
CA LYS A 207 -6.74 18.89 7.34
C LYS A 207 -7.05 17.67 6.48
N SER A 208 -6.09 16.75 6.35
CA SER A 208 -6.33 15.45 5.74
C SER A 208 -6.09 14.35 6.78
N THR A 209 -7.09 13.50 6.97
CA THR A 209 -7.00 12.30 7.83
C THR A 209 -7.21 11.06 7.01
N ASP A 210 -6.24 10.16 6.99
CA ASP A 210 -6.39 8.85 6.37
C ASP A 210 -6.30 7.75 7.43
N ILE A 211 -7.45 7.42 8.01
CA ILE A 211 -7.61 6.26 8.90
C ILE A 211 -8.21 5.14 8.06
N SER A 212 -7.39 4.62 7.15
CA SER A 212 -7.71 3.41 6.40
C SER A 212 -7.25 2.19 7.19
N PRO A 213 -7.94 1.03 7.09
CA PRO A 213 -7.43 -0.21 7.68
C PRO A 213 -6.02 -0.45 7.14
N VAL A 214 -5.09 -0.82 8.03
CA VAL A 214 -3.73 -1.23 7.64
C VAL A 214 -3.88 -2.48 6.78
N ARG A 215 -4.06 -2.29 5.47
CA ARG A 215 -3.87 -3.37 4.52
C ARG A 215 -2.37 -3.61 4.55
N GLU A 216 -1.95 -4.66 5.26
CA GLU A 216 -0.72 -5.36 4.92
C GLU A 216 -0.87 -5.76 3.46
N LYS A 217 -0.40 -4.88 2.56
CA LYS A 217 -0.25 -5.24 1.16
C LYS A 217 0.76 -6.36 1.20
N THR A 218 0.30 -7.60 0.96
CA THR A 218 1.18 -8.71 0.63
C THR A 218 1.94 -8.27 -0.62
N LYS A 219 3.13 -7.70 -0.43
CA LYS A 219 3.94 -7.20 -1.53
C LYS A 219 4.39 -8.43 -2.31
N ILE A 220 3.85 -8.60 -3.50
CA ILE A 220 4.37 -9.58 -4.45
C ILE A 220 5.82 -9.17 -4.73
N ASN A 221 6.74 -10.10 -4.56
CA ASN A 221 8.14 -9.83 -4.87
C ASN A 221 8.26 -9.52 -6.38
N PRO A 222 8.96 -8.45 -6.76
CA PRO A 222 9.17 -8.13 -8.16
C PRO A 222 9.99 -9.23 -8.85
N LYS A 223 9.93 -9.30 -10.19
CA LYS A 223 10.76 -10.23 -10.96
C LYS A 223 12.24 -9.93 -10.72
N SER A 224 13.09 -10.96 -10.71
CA SER A 224 14.54 -10.79 -10.49
C SER A 224 15.17 -9.82 -11.49
N THR A 225 14.68 -9.80 -12.73
CA THR A 225 15.15 -8.94 -13.82
C THR A 225 14.70 -7.47 -13.70
N SER A 226 13.75 -7.15 -12.81
CA SER A 226 13.26 -5.77 -12.62
C SER A 226 14.25 -4.85 -11.88
N ARG A 227 15.42 -5.35 -11.47
CA ARG A 227 16.45 -4.54 -10.79
C ARG A 227 17.16 -3.56 -11.73
N ASN A 228 17.64 -2.46 -11.17
CA ASN A 228 18.35 -1.41 -11.93
C ASN A 228 19.85 -1.67 -12.15
N TYR A 229 20.44 -2.57 -11.36
CA TYR A 229 21.88 -2.88 -11.36
C TYR A 229 22.10 -4.38 -11.57
N LEU A 230 23.33 -4.79 -11.91
CA LEU A 230 23.64 -6.20 -12.20
C LEU A 230 23.43 -7.07 -10.96
N ILE A 231 24.02 -6.67 -9.84
CA ILE A 231 24.02 -7.40 -8.58
C ILE A 231 22.84 -6.93 -7.73
N PRO A 232 21.97 -7.83 -7.22
CA PRO A 232 20.86 -7.43 -6.38
C PRO A 232 21.36 -6.94 -5.02
N LYS A 233 20.63 -5.98 -4.41
CA LYS A 233 21.01 -5.39 -3.11
C LYS A 233 21.02 -6.41 -1.96
N THR A 234 20.33 -7.54 -2.14
CA THR A 234 20.29 -8.70 -1.24
C THR A 234 21.62 -9.45 -1.22
N CYS A 235 22.34 -9.48 -2.35
CA CYS A 235 23.62 -10.15 -2.48
C CYS A 235 24.73 -9.28 -1.87
N ARG A 236 25.30 -9.71 -0.73
CA ARG A 236 26.26 -8.95 0.08
C ARG A 236 27.56 -9.73 0.29
N PHE A 237 28.63 -9.28 -0.36
CA PHE A 237 29.96 -9.85 -0.20
C PHE A 237 30.82 -8.99 0.73
N THR A 238 31.75 -9.63 1.42
CA THR A 238 32.81 -8.95 2.17
C THR A 238 34.11 -9.23 1.43
N ILE A 239 34.61 -8.24 0.71
CA ILE A 239 35.77 -8.38 -0.18
C ILE A 239 36.89 -7.50 0.38
N ASN A 240 37.99 -8.12 0.79
CA ASN A 240 39.11 -7.41 1.41
C ASN A 240 39.99 -6.69 0.37
N GLU A 241 40.13 -7.27 -0.83
CA GLU A 241 40.93 -6.68 -1.90
C GLU A 241 40.23 -5.45 -2.48
N ARG A 242 40.88 -4.28 -2.40
CA ARG A 242 40.29 -2.98 -2.72
C ARG A 242 39.80 -2.92 -4.16
N LYS A 243 40.60 -3.43 -5.11
CA LYS A 243 40.23 -3.40 -6.53
C LYS A 243 38.97 -4.22 -6.80
N ILE A 244 38.90 -5.43 -6.25
CA ILE A 244 37.75 -6.32 -6.45
C ILE A 244 36.51 -5.75 -5.76
N ASN A 245 36.68 -5.15 -4.58
CA ASN A 245 35.60 -4.49 -3.85
C ASN A 245 35.02 -3.28 -4.60
N ASN A 246 35.88 -2.45 -5.21
CA ASN A 246 35.43 -1.33 -6.04
C ASN A 246 34.60 -1.79 -7.24
N ILE A 247 35.07 -2.83 -7.94
CA ILE A 247 34.36 -3.43 -9.07
C ILE A 247 32.99 -4.00 -8.63
N TYR A 248 32.95 -4.66 -7.47
CA TYR A 248 31.70 -5.15 -6.89
C TYR A 248 30.70 -4.02 -6.63
N HIS A 249 31.13 -2.90 -6.04
CA HIS A 249 30.28 -1.72 -5.85
C HIS A 249 29.85 -1.08 -7.17
N GLU A 250 30.72 -1.03 -8.17
CA GLU A 250 30.37 -0.52 -9.49
C GLU A 250 29.23 -1.33 -10.13
N LEU A 251 29.32 -2.67 -10.08
CA LEU A 251 28.31 -3.58 -10.61
C LEU A 251 26.99 -3.60 -9.79
N ARG A 252 27.06 -3.29 -8.49
CA ARG A 252 25.93 -3.34 -7.57
C ARG A 252 25.17 -2.02 -7.44
N ASP A 253 25.90 -0.91 -7.45
CA ASP A 253 25.37 0.40 -6.99
C ASP A 253 25.57 1.54 -8.01
N ASN A 254 26.52 1.44 -8.96
CA ASN A 254 26.88 2.57 -9.83
C ASN A 254 26.45 2.41 -11.29
N LEU A 255 26.65 1.23 -11.89
CA LEU A 255 26.41 1.01 -13.32
C LEU A 255 24.98 0.55 -13.60
N LEU A 256 24.19 1.45 -14.19
CA LEU A 256 22.79 1.19 -14.52
C LEU A 256 22.64 0.23 -15.71
N ILE A 257 21.76 -0.76 -15.56
CA ILE A 257 21.39 -1.74 -16.60
C ILE A 257 19.88 -1.92 -16.73
N ASN A 258 19.13 -0.81 -16.63
CA ASN A 258 17.69 -0.79 -16.88
C ASN A 258 17.40 -0.50 -18.36
N ASP A 259 16.12 -0.34 -18.72
CA ASP A 259 15.70 -0.07 -20.11
C ASP A 259 15.67 1.44 -20.41
N THR A 260 16.49 2.25 -19.73
CA THR A 260 16.56 3.71 -19.93
C THR A 260 17.74 4.10 -20.83
N ASN A 261 17.74 5.32 -21.35
CA ASN A 261 18.83 5.86 -22.17
C ASN A 261 20.18 5.96 -21.42
N ASN A 262 20.16 5.92 -20.09
CA ASN A 262 21.37 5.97 -19.25
C ASN A 262 21.95 4.57 -18.98
N SER A 263 21.38 3.53 -19.58
CA SER A 263 21.82 2.14 -19.41
C SER A 263 23.15 1.90 -20.10
N VAL A 264 24.06 1.20 -19.41
CA VAL A 264 25.44 0.95 -19.87
C VAL A 264 25.76 -0.57 -19.95
N PRO A 265 24.99 -1.37 -20.72
CA PRO A 265 25.12 -2.82 -20.74
C PRO A 265 26.49 -3.31 -21.25
N ASN A 266 27.11 -2.62 -22.22
CA ASN A 266 28.45 -2.98 -22.69
C ASN A 266 29.51 -2.86 -21.58
N ALA A 267 29.50 -1.73 -20.85
CA ALA A 267 30.42 -1.51 -19.74
C ALA A 267 30.23 -2.58 -18.65
N VAL A 268 28.99 -2.89 -18.31
CA VAL A 268 28.67 -3.94 -17.34
C VAL A 268 29.07 -5.33 -17.83
N GLY A 269 28.87 -5.65 -19.11
CA GLY A 269 29.28 -6.94 -19.67
C GLY A 269 30.78 -7.18 -19.58
N VAL A 270 31.59 -6.16 -19.91
CA VAL A 270 33.06 -6.20 -19.77
C VAL A 270 33.46 -6.33 -18.30
N LEU A 271 32.89 -5.48 -17.44
CA LEU A 271 33.25 -5.46 -16.02
C LEU A 271 32.80 -6.73 -15.29
N PHE A 272 31.67 -7.33 -15.68
CA PHE A 272 31.21 -8.60 -15.15
C PHE A 272 32.16 -9.74 -15.49
N ARG A 273 32.68 -9.79 -16.73
CA ARG A 273 33.72 -10.77 -17.09
C ARG A 273 34.97 -10.59 -16.24
N VAL A 274 35.44 -9.35 -16.10
CA VAL A 274 36.61 -9.02 -15.28
C VAL A 274 36.38 -9.43 -13.84
N PHE A 275 35.21 -9.14 -13.27
CA PHE A 275 34.84 -9.53 -11.90
C PHE A 275 34.87 -11.04 -11.70
N LEU A 276 34.31 -11.81 -12.63
CA LEU A 276 34.36 -13.29 -12.58
C LEU A 276 35.81 -13.79 -12.56
N GLU A 277 36.64 -13.29 -13.47
CA GLU A 277 38.02 -13.73 -13.62
C GLU A 277 38.88 -13.40 -12.40
N ILE A 278 38.86 -12.14 -11.94
CA ILE A 278 39.65 -11.73 -10.77
C ILE A 278 39.16 -12.37 -9.46
N SER A 279 37.86 -12.67 -9.35
CA SER A 279 37.31 -13.38 -8.17
C SER A 279 37.85 -14.81 -8.08
N ILE A 280 37.94 -15.48 -9.23
CA ILE A 280 38.50 -16.85 -9.34
C ILE A 280 40.00 -16.84 -9.03
N ASP A 281 40.74 -15.90 -9.61
CA ASP A 281 42.19 -15.77 -9.37
C ASP A 281 42.48 -15.49 -7.88
N TYR A 282 41.75 -14.54 -7.28
CA TYR A 282 41.89 -14.22 -5.85
C TYR A 282 41.55 -15.40 -4.94
N PHE A 283 40.45 -16.12 -5.23
CA PHE A 283 40.08 -17.30 -4.47
C PHE A 283 41.18 -18.38 -4.53
N TRP A 284 41.72 -18.64 -5.72
CA TRP A 284 42.78 -19.64 -5.90
C TRP A 284 44.04 -19.27 -5.13
N GLU A 285 44.49 -18.02 -5.24
CA GLU A 285 45.65 -17.51 -4.53
C GLU A 285 45.49 -17.65 -3.01
N LYS A 286 44.33 -17.28 -2.45
CA LYS A 286 44.10 -17.39 -0.99
C LYS A 286 43.93 -18.81 -0.48
N ARG A 287 43.54 -19.76 -1.34
CA ARG A 287 43.33 -21.16 -0.96
C ARG A 287 44.56 -22.03 -1.15
N LYS A 288 45.27 -21.86 -2.27
CA LYS A 288 46.42 -22.68 -2.66
C LYS A 288 47.77 -21.99 -2.45
N GLY A 289 47.80 -20.66 -2.32
CA GLY A 289 49.05 -19.90 -2.18
C GLY A 289 49.83 -19.75 -3.49
N GLU A 290 49.20 -20.04 -4.63
CA GLU A 290 49.80 -19.95 -5.97
C GLU A 290 48.86 -19.18 -6.92
N THR A 291 49.42 -18.63 -8.00
CA THR A 291 48.65 -17.98 -9.06
C THR A 291 48.54 -18.89 -10.27
N PHE A 292 47.48 -18.71 -11.07
CA PHE A 292 47.39 -19.40 -12.36
C PHE A 292 48.47 -18.87 -13.31
N ALA A 293 48.99 -19.73 -14.20
CA ALA A 293 49.88 -19.30 -15.26
C ALA A 293 49.17 -18.33 -16.22
N ASP A 294 49.89 -17.32 -16.72
CA ASP A 294 49.35 -16.20 -17.51
C ASP A 294 48.56 -16.63 -18.77
N ASN A 295 48.86 -17.80 -19.33
CA ASN A 295 48.19 -18.33 -20.51
C ASN A 295 46.94 -19.19 -20.20
N THR A 296 46.59 -19.35 -18.91
CA THR A 296 45.46 -20.19 -18.50
C THR A 296 44.15 -19.51 -18.88
N LYS A 297 43.43 -20.09 -19.84
CA LYS A 297 42.10 -19.61 -20.23
C LYS A 297 41.12 -19.67 -19.06
N LEU A 298 40.22 -18.70 -18.97
CA LEU A 298 39.19 -18.62 -17.92
C LEU A 298 38.35 -19.91 -17.79
N ALA A 299 38.05 -20.62 -18.89
CA ALA A 299 37.37 -21.92 -18.84
C ALA A 299 38.18 -22.95 -18.01
N GLY A 300 39.49 -23.00 -18.21
CA GLY A 300 40.39 -23.88 -17.46
C GLY A 300 40.51 -23.48 -15.99
N LYS A 301 40.52 -22.18 -15.69
CA LYS A 301 40.47 -21.67 -14.31
C LYS A 301 39.19 -22.12 -13.59
N ILE A 302 38.03 -21.95 -14.25
CA ILE A 302 36.72 -22.37 -13.73
C ILE A 302 36.71 -23.88 -13.44
N THR A 303 37.19 -24.72 -14.35
CA THR A 303 37.23 -26.17 -14.15
C THR A 303 38.08 -26.55 -12.93
N LYS A 304 39.30 -25.98 -12.82
CA LYS A 304 40.20 -26.25 -11.68
C LYS A 304 39.60 -25.82 -10.34
N VAL A 305 39.04 -24.60 -10.28
CA VAL A 305 38.39 -24.10 -9.06
C VAL A 305 37.18 -24.93 -8.68
N SER A 306 36.34 -25.30 -9.65
CA SER A 306 35.16 -26.12 -9.40
C SER A 306 35.52 -27.51 -8.88
N GLN A 307 36.58 -28.14 -9.41
CA GLN A 307 37.07 -29.43 -8.91
C GLN A 307 37.61 -29.31 -7.49
N TYR A 308 38.37 -28.25 -7.20
CA TYR A 308 38.90 -28.01 -5.87
C TYR A 308 37.78 -27.74 -4.84
N MET A 309 36.76 -26.95 -5.20
CA MET A 309 35.62 -26.69 -4.33
C MET A 309 34.85 -27.96 -3.94
N GLU A 310 34.75 -28.95 -4.84
CA GLU A 310 34.16 -30.25 -4.51
C GLU A 310 35.07 -31.10 -3.63
N GLN A 311 36.36 -31.18 -3.95
CA GLN A 311 37.33 -31.97 -3.18
C GLN A 311 37.43 -31.52 -1.72
N GLU A 312 37.35 -30.21 -1.48
CA GLU A 312 37.38 -29.62 -0.14
C GLU A 312 36.00 -29.51 0.52
N ASN A 313 34.95 -30.10 -0.08
CA ASN A 313 33.57 -30.03 0.39
C ASN A 313 33.05 -28.59 0.63
N LEU A 314 33.51 -27.62 -0.18
CA LEU A 314 33.02 -26.23 -0.13
C LEU A 314 31.69 -26.07 -0.88
N ALA A 315 31.43 -26.93 -1.87
CA ALA A 315 30.21 -26.92 -2.67
C ALA A 315 29.91 -28.32 -3.21
N THR A 316 28.64 -28.58 -3.49
CA THR A 316 28.21 -29.81 -4.17
C THR A 316 28.21 -29.64 -5.70
N ASP A 317 28.27 -30.75 -6.44
CA ASP A 317 28.21 -30.76 -7.91
C ASP A 317 26.98 -30.00 -8.46
N LYS A 318 25.84 -30.14 -7.78
CA LYS A 318 24.60 -29.44 -8.16
C LYS A 318 24.76 -27.91 -8.11
N GLN A 319 25.44 -27.39 -7.11
CA GLN A 319 25.66 -25.95 -6.92
C GLN A 319 26.67 -25.40 -7.93
N LEU A 320 27.62 -26.23 -8.38
CA LEU A 320 28.63 -25.84 -9.36
C LEU A 320 28.20 -26.08 -10.82
N LYS A 321 27.01 -26.67 -11.06
CA LYS A 321 26.52 -26.98 -12.40
C LYS A 321 26.49 -25.77 -13.33
N ASN A 322 25.99 -24.63 -12.85
CA ASN A 322 25.84 -23.43 -13.66
C ASN A 322 27.21 -22.84 -14.04
N ILE A 323 28.15 -22.74 -13.09
CA ILE A 323 29.50 -22.25 -13.39
C ILE A 323 30.27 -23.21 -14.30
N ARG A 324 30.07 -24.52 -14.19
CA ARG A 324 30.65 -25.52 -15.12
C ARG A 324 30.12 -25.33 -16.53
N THR A 325 28.83 -25.03 -16.68
CA THR A 325 28.20 -24.76 -17.98
C THR A 325 28.83 -23.56 -18.69
N VAL A 326 29.28 -22.53 -17.94
CA VAL A 326 30.04 -21.40 -18.50
C VAL A 326 31.28 -21.89 -19.25
N ALA A 327 31.98 -22.88 -18.70
CA ALA A 327 33.24 -23.38 -19.24
C ALA A 327 33.06 -24.39 -20.40
N THR A 328 31.96 -25.12 -20.43
CA THR A 328 31.78 -26.28 -21.34
C THR A 328 30.84 -26.02 -22.52
N ASP A 329 29.73 -25.32 -22.32
CA ASP A 329 28.69 -25.18 -23.35
C ASP A 329 28.83 -23.86 -24.13
N LYS A 330 29.22 -23.97 -25.41
CA LYS A 330 29.45 -22.83 -26.30
C LYS A 330 28.15 -22.16 -26.78
N HIS A 331 27.03 -22.88 -26.76
CA HIS A 331 25.74 -22.39 -27.28
C HIS A 331 24.80 -21.91 -26.16
N ASN A 332 25.20 -22.07 -24.90
CA ASN A 332 24.43 -21.59 -23.75
C ASN A 332 24.48 -20.07 -23.62
N LEU A 333 23.42 -19.48 -23.05
CA LEU A 333 23.43 -18.10 -22.56
C LEU A 333 24.66 -17.85 -21.67
N LEU A 334 25.01 -18.79 -20.80
CA LEU A 334 26.13 -18.66 -19.85
C LEU A 334 27.52 -18.82 -20.48
N SER A 335 27.63 -19.12 -21.77
CA SER A 335 28.91 -19.49 -22.38
C SER A 335 30.01 -18.43 -22.18
N ILE A 336 31.23 -18.91 -21.97
CA ILE A 336 32.42 -18.07 -21.93
C ILE A 336 32.68 -17.34 -23.24
N GLN A 337 32.19 -17.89 -24.36
CA GLN A 337 32.27 -17.27 -25.68
C GLN A 337 31.46 -15.98 -25.73
N ASN A 338 30.32 -15.90 -25.03
CA ASN A 338 29.52 -14.68 -24.92
C ASN A 338 30.29 -13.59 -24.15
N PHE A 339 30.90 -13.94 -23.01
CA PHE A 339 31.78 -13.03 -22.27
C PHE A 339 33.01 -12.61 -23.11
N HIS A 340 33.56 -13.52 -23.90
CA HIS A 340 34.64 -13.22 -24.82
C HIS A 340 34.21 -12.22 -25.90
N GLY A 341 33.03 -12.43 -26.48
CA GLY A 341 32.43 -11.55 -27.47
C GLY A 341 32.23 -10.13 -26.97
N TYR A 342 31.78 -9.94 -25.73
CA TYR A 342 31.57 -8.59 -25.16
C TYR A 342 32.84 -7.74 -25.06
N VAL A 343 34.01 -8.37 -25.04
CA VAL A 343 35.30 -7.65 -24.93
C VAL A 343 35.98 -7.50 -26.29
N HIS A 344 35.94 -8.55 -27.13
CA HIS A 344 36.80 -8.62 -28.32
C HIS A 344 36.04 -8.58 -29.66
N CYS A 345 34.72 -8.73 -29.67
CA CYS A 345 33.94 -8.70 -30.90
C CYS A 345 33.29 -7.32 -31.09
N TYR A 346 33.65 -6.62 -32.15
CA TYR A 346 33.07 -5.31 -32.49
C TYR A 346 31.58 -5.37 -32.89
N LYS A 347 31.02 -6.57 -33.14
CA LYS A 347 29.61 -6.77 -33.52
C LYS A 347 28.74 -7.29 -32.39
N THR A 348 29.30 -7.87 -31.34
CA THR A 348 28.53 -8.53 -30.28
C THR A 348 28.19 -7.54 -29.18
N GLN A 349 26.90 -7.43 -28.84
CA GLN A 349 26.43 -6.55 -27.77
C GLN A 349 25.67 -7.37 -26.71
N PRO A 350 25.88 -7.11 -25.41
CA PRO A 350 25.05 -7.67 -24.35
C PRO A 350 23.74 -6.89 -24.20
N THR A 351 22.67 -7.58 -23.82
CA THR A 351 21.42 -6.93 -23.38
C THR A 351 21.33 -6.89 -21.85
N SER A 352 20.59 -5.92 -21.32
CA SER A 352 20.34 -5.78 -19.89
C SER A 352 19.77 -7.06 -19.25
N ASN A 353 18.81 -7.69 -19.93
CA ASN A 353 18.16 -8.91 -19.43
C ASN A 353 19.12 -10.11 -19.46
N ASP A 354 19.93 -10.26 -20.51
CA ASP A 354 20.90 -11.35 -20.59
C ASP A 354 21.92 -11.27 -19.46
N LEU A 355 22.42 -10.07 -19.16
CA LEU A 355 23.37 -9.86 -18.06
C LEU A 355 22.76 -10.18 -16.69
N LYS A 356 21.51 -9.75 -16.45
CA LYS A 356 20.79 -10.07 -15.20
C LYS A 356 20.56 -11.56 -15.03
N LEU A 357 20.12 -12.25 -16.07
CA LEU A 357 19.91 -13.69 -16.05
C LEU A 357 21.23 -14.45 -15.89
N LYS A 358 22.32 -14.00 -16.53
CA LYS A 358 23.65 -14.56 -16.31
C LYS A 358 24.08 -14.41 -14.86
N TRP A 359 23.86 -13.25 -14.24
CA TRP A 359 24.13 -13.06 -12.82
C TRP A 359 23.29 -13.99 -11.95
N ASP A 360 21.97 -14.05 -12.15
CA ASP A 360 21.07 -14.90 -11.35
C ASP A 360 21.51 -16.37 -11.33
N ASN A 361 22.01 -16.87 -12.47
CA ASN A 361 22.50 -18.25 -12.56
C ASN A 361 23.89 -18.45 -11.94
N LEU A 362 24.68 -17.40 -11.76
CA LEU A 362 26.05 -17.44 -11.21
C LEU A 362 26.13 -16.93 -9.77
N GLU A 363 25.06 -16.35 -9.23
CA GLU A 363 25.01 -15.77 -7.89
C GLU A 363 25.44 -16.77 -6.82
N GLU A 364 24.90 -17.99 -6.84
CA GLU A 364 25.25 -19.06 -5.89
C GLU A 364 26.74 -19.38 -5.90
N PHE A 365 27.38 -19.40 -7.08
CA PHE A 365 28.83 -19.62 -7.18
C PHE A 365 29.62 -18.51 -6.50
N PHE A 366 29.27 -17.24 -6.72
CA PHE A 366 29.93 -16.12 -6.07
C PHE A 366 29.70 -16.12 -4.54
N GLU A 367 28.49 -16.45 -4.09
CA GLU A 367 28.18 -16.57 -2.66
C GLU A 367 29.05 -17.64 -1.99
N ILE A 368 29.14 -18.83 -2.57
CA ILE A 368 30.00 -19.91 -2.09
C ILE A 368 31.46 -19.45 -2.07
N LEU A 369 31.96 -18.89 -3.17
CA LEU A 369 33.35 -18.44 -3.31
C LEU A 369 33.71 -17.45 -2.20
N TRP A 370 32.94 -16.37 -2.04
CA TRP A 370 33.22 -15.31 -1.08
C TRP A 370 32.94 -15.70 0.37
N ASN A 371 31.90 -16.50 0.65
CA ASN A 371 31.64 -16.98 2.01
C ASN A 371 32.72 -17.94 2.49
N SER A 372 33.25 -18.77 1.60
CA SER A 372 34.36 -19.66 1.94
C SER A 372 35.59 -18.87 2.38
N LEU A 373 35.85 -17.69 1.80
CA LEU A 373 37.00 -16.85 2.15
C LEU A 373 36.83 -16.15 3.51
N LYS A 374 35.60 -16.04 4.04
CA LYS A 374 35.33 -15.51 5.39
C LYS A 374 35.64 -16.49 6.51
N SER A 375 35.58 -17.80 6.26
CA SER A 375 35.69 -18.83 7.31
C SER A 375 37.09 -19.07 7.85
N LYS A 376 38.12 -18.36 7.34
CA LYS A 376 39.44 -18.28 7.97
C LYS A 376 39.55 -17.03 8.83
N LYS A 377 39.30 -17.18 10.13
CA LYS A 377 39.96 -16.39 11.17
C LYS A 377 41.06 -17.23 11.79
#